data_AF-A0A1B7NLF8-F1
#
_entry.id   AF-A0A1B7NLF8-F1
#
_cell.length_a   1.000
_cell.length_b   1.000
_cell.length_c   1.000
_cell.angle_alpha   90.00
_cell.angle_beta   90.00
_cell.angle_gamma   90.00
#
_symmetry.space_group_name_H-M   'P 1'
#
loop_
_entity.id
_entity.type
_entity.pdbx_description
1 polymer ?
#
loop_
_entity_poly.entity_id
_entity_poly.type
_entity_poly.pdbx_seq_one_letter_code
_entity_poly.pdbx_strand_id
1 'polypeptide(L)'
;MSTMAALPQALQSITATKITELNQQRALFESRKAAILNDANQQPNLREKVRVLLEGVTRVQGFPQDGLDTSDKDDGEHNINDDPLEVSPRSRYRNIRRFLFQ
;
A
#
# COMPACT_ATOMS: atom_id res chain seq x y z
N MET A 1 -6.82 -12.67 45.01
CA MET A 1 -6.33 -13.19 43.71
C MET A 1 -5.44 -12.10 43.11
N SER A 2 -4.16 -12.41 42.86
CA SER A 2 -3.11 -11.40 42.64
C SER A 2 -3.23 -10.73 41.28
N THR A 3 -3.51 -9.43 41.27
CA THR A 3 -3.56 -8.57 40.08
C THR A 3 -2.18 -8.34 39.45
N MET A 4 -1.08 -8.64 40.17
CA MET A 4 0.30 -8.45 39.68
C MET A 4 0.72 -9.49 38.63
N ALA A 5 0.14 -10.69 38.64
CA ALA A 5 0.41 -11.71 37.61
C ALA A 5 -0.44 -11.52 36.34
N ALA A 6 -1.55 -10.79 36.44
CA ALA A 6 -2.48 -10.59 35.32
C ALA A 6 -1.95 -9.62 34.26
N LEU A 7 -1.19 -8.58 34.66
CA LEU A 7 -0.66 -7.57 33.73
C LEU A 7 0.43 -8.11 32.80
N PRO A 8 1.46 -8.84 33.28
CA PRO A 8 2.46 -9.46 32.41
C PRO A 8 1.85 -10.50 31.46
N GLN A 9 0.86 -11.26 31.93
CA GLN A 9 0.14 -12.25 31.13
C GLN A 9 -0.70 -11.60 30.03
N ALA A 10 -1.36 -10.48 30.32
CA ALA A 10 -2.10 -9.71 29.33
C ALA A 10 -1.19 -9.14 28.24
N LEU A 11 -0.03 -8.58 28.59
CA LEU A 11 0.96 -8.08 27.63
C LEU A 11 1.52 -9.19 26.74
N GLN A 12 1.79 -10.37 27.30
CA GLN A 12 2.20 -11.54 26.53
C GLN A 12 1.11 -11.98 25.55
N SER A 13 -0.15 -12.01 25.99
CA SER A 13 -1.29 -12.33 25.12
C SER A 13 -1.48 -11.32 23.99
N ILE A 14 -1.35 -10.01 24.27
CA ILE A 14 -1.42 -8.95 23.27
C ILE A 14 -0.27 -9.10 22.26
N THR A 15 0.94 -9.37 22.75
CA THR A 15 2.12 -9.55 21.90
C THR A 15 1.96 -10.75 20.98
N ALA A 16 1.51 -11.90 21.51
CA ALA A 16 1.25 -13.10 20.72
C ALA A 16 0.19 -12.85 19.65
N THR A 17 -0.92 -12.17 20.02
CA THR A 17 -1.98 -11.80 19.08
C THR A 17 -1.43 -10.90 17.98
N LYS A 18 -0.60 -9.90 18.33
CA LYS A 18 -0.04 -8.96 17.35
C LYS A 18 0.92 -9.65 16.38
N ILE A 19 1.72 -10.59 16.87
CA ILE A 19 2.60 -11.41 16.02
C ILE A 19 1.75 -12.20 15.01
N THR A 20 0.66 -12.83 15.46
CA THR A 20 -0.24 -13.57 14.56
C THR A 20 -0.87 -12.67 13.50
N GLU A 21 -1.36 -11.49 13.87
CA GLU A 21 -1.90 -10.51 12.92
C GLU A 21 -0.85 -10.07 11.89
N LEU A 22 0.36 -9.71 12.33
CA LEU A 22 1.43 -9.29 11.44
C LEU A 22 1.85 -10.41 10.49
N ASN A 23 1.87 -11.66 10.97
CA ASN A 23 2.15 -12.82 10.13
C ASN A 23 1.08 -13.01 9.05
N GLN A 24 -0.20 -12.86 9.39
CA GLN A 24 -1.29 -12.93 8.41
C GLN A 24 -1.19 -11.80 7.38
N GLN A 25 -0.95 -10.58 7.83
CA GLN A 25 -0.74 -9.43 6.95
C GLN A 25 0.45 -9.64 6.00
N ARG A 26 1.56 -10.19 6.51
CA ARG A 26 2.73 -10.53 5.72
C ARG A 26 2.43 -11.61 4.68
N ALA A 27 1.73 -12.68 5.06
CA ALA A 27 1.35 -13.74 4.13
C ALA A 27 0.48 -13.21 2.98
N LEU A 28 -0.48 -12.34 3.30
CA LEU A 28 -1.34 -11.67 2.32
C LEU A 28 -0.55 -10.71 1.42
N PHE A 29 0.41 -9.97 1.96
CA PHE A 29 1.33 -9.13 1.18
C PHE A 29 2.15 -9.96 0.18
N GLU A 30 2.80 -11.03 0.64
CA GLU A 30 3.64 -11.87 -0.23
C GLU A 30 2.81 -12.56 -1.32
N SER A 31 1.59 -13.03 -1.00
CA SER A 31 0.67 -13.59 -1.98
C SER A 31 0.30 -12.58 -3.07
N ARG A 32 -0.08 -11.36 -2.71
CA ARG A 32 -0.41 -10.29 -3.68
C ARG A 32 0.79 -9.89 -4.52
N LYS A 33 1.95 -9.74 -3.90
CA LYS A 33 3.21 -9.45 -4.60
C LYS A 33 3.55 -10.53 -5.62
N ALA A 34 3.41 -11.81 -5.25
CA ALA A 34 3.67 -12.91 -6.15
C ALA A 34 2.71 -12.89 -7.37
N ALA A 35 1.42 -12.59 -7.15
CA ALA A 35 0.45 -12.45 -8.23
C ALA A 35 0.83 -11.31 -9.21
N ILE A 36 1.16 -10.12 -8.68
CA ILE A 36 1.59 -8.97 -9.50
C ILE A 36 2.83 -9.30 -10.34
N LEU A 37 3.82 -9.97 -9.73
CA LEU A 37 5.03 -10.36 -10.44
C LEU A 37 4.76 -11.39 -11.53
N ASN A 38 3.84 -12.33 -11.29
CA ASN A 38 3.42 -13.28 -12.31
C ASN A 38 2.74 -12.56 -13.49
N ASP A 39 1.77 -11.68 -13.21
CA ASP A 39 1.05 -10.91 -14.23
C ASP A 39 2.01 -10.03 -15.04
N ALA A 40 2.98 -9.40 -14.39
CA ALA A 40 4.01 -8.58 -15.02
C ALA A 40 4.94 -9.40 -15.93
N ASN A 41 5.24 -10.66 -15.56
CA ASN A 41 6.08 -11.54 -16.37
C ASN A 41 5.35 -12.13 -17.58
N GLN A 42 4.03 -12.15 -17.57
CA GLN A 42 3.21 -12.59 -18.71
C GLN A 42 3.02 -11.50 -19.77
N GLN A 43 3.42 -10.25 -19.50
CA GLN A 43 3.24 -9.16 -20.45
C GLN A 43 4.25 -9.25 -21.62
N PRO A 44 3.80 -9.14 -22.89
CA PRO A 44 4.67 -9.26 -24.05
C PRO A 44 5.60 -8.05 -24.26
N ASN A 45 5.25 -6.91 -23.67
CA ASN A 45 5.86 -5.61 -23.95
C ASN A 45 6.30 -4.94 -22.65
N LEU A 46 7.47 -4.31 -22.67
CA LEU A 46 8.08 -3.70 -21.50
C LEU A 46 7.20 -2.59 -20.89
N ARG A 47 6.49 -1.83 -21.74
CA ARG A 47 5.55 -0.79 -21.29
C ARG A 47 4.42 -1.37 -20.44
N GLU A 48 3.81 -2.46 -20.89
CA GLU A 48 2.73 -3.15 -20.15
C GLU A 48 3.26 -3.81 -18.88
N LYS A 49 4.47 -4.38 -18.92
CA LYS A 49 5.15 -4.88 -17.72
C LYS A 49 5.33 -3.78 -16.67
N VAL A 50 5.82 -2.61 -17.07
CA VAL A 50 5.98 -1.46 -16.16
C VAL A 50 4.62 -0.99 -15.65
N ARG A 51 3.60 -0.95 -16.51
CA ARG A 51 2.23 -0.59 -16.13
C ARG A 51 1.69 -1.49 -15.01
N VAL A 52 1.76 -2.80 -15.20
CA VAL A 52 1.31 -3.81 -14.22
C VAL A 52 2.08 -3.71 -12.91
N LEU A 53 3.41 -3.50 -12.96
CA LEU A 53 4.21 -3.35 -11.75
C LEU A 53 3.86 -2.08 -10.97
N LEU A 54 3.70 -0.96 -11.66
CA LEU A 54 3.35 0.32 -11.05
C LEU A 54 1.95 0.29 -10.41
N GLU A 55 0.98 -0.31 -11.10
CA GLU A 55 -0.37 -0.56 -10.57
C GLU A 55 -0.36 -1.55 -9.40
N GLY A 56 0.48 -2.57 -9.48
CA GLY A 56 0.66 -3.53 -8.39
C GLY A 56 1.19 -2.87 -7.11
N VAL A 57 2.16 -1.97 -7.23
CA VAL A 57 2.73 -1.24 -6.09
C VAL A 57 1.68 -0.37 -5.41
N THR A 58 0.83 0.34 -6.16
CA THR A 58 -0.24 1.18 -5.58
C THR A 58 -1.30 0.34 -4.85
N ARG A 59 -1.68 -0.81 -5.41
CA ARG A 59 -2.64 -1.76 -4.78
C ARG A 59 -2.10 -2.39 -3.51
N VAL A 60 -0.80 -2.67 -3.46
CA VAL A 60 -0.16 -3.30 -2.29
C VAL A 60 0.06 -2.30 -1.16
N GLN A 61 0.30 -1.02 -1.47
CA GLN A 61 0.70 -0.01 -0.48
C GLN A 61 -0.44 0.76 0.21
N GLY A 62 -1.72 0.57 -0.14
CA GLY A 62 -2.75 1.06 0.78
C GLY A 62 -4.18 1.28 0.31
N PHE A 63 -4.53 1.07 -0.95
CA PHE A 63 -5.91 1.34 -1.38
C PHE A 63 -6.41 0.26 -2.35
N PRO A 64 -7.18 -0.73 -1.85
CA PRO A 64 -7.79 -1.78 -2.68
C PRO A 64 -8.72 -1.24 -3.77
N GLN A 65 -9.22 -0.01 -3.63
CA GLN A 65 -10.11 0.68 -4.56
C GLN A 65 -9.43 1.78 -5.41
N ASP A 66 -8.21 2.23 -5.08
CA ASP A 66 -7.48 3.27 -5.88
C ASP A 66 -6.76 2.65 -7.09
N GLY A 67 -7.22 1.50 -7.59
CA GLY A 67 -6.71 0.94 -8.84
C GLY A 67 -6.82 1.93 -10.00
N LEU A 68 -7.80 2.84 -9.95
CA LEU A 68 -8.09 3.88 -10.95
C LEU A 68 -8.96 5.00 -10.34
N ASP A 69 -8.58 5.63 -9.22
CA ASP A 69 -9.30 6.83 -8.81
C ASP A 69 -8.93 7.99 -9.75
N THR A 70 -9.90 8.45 -10.53
CA THR A 70 -9.76 9.56 -11.48
C THR A 70 -9.95 10.93 -10.82
N SER A 71 -10.08 10.98 -9.50
CA SER A 71 -10.25 12.21 -8.72
C SER A 71 -9.11 13.22 -8.93
N ASP A 72 -7.91 12.77 -9.31
CA ASP A 72 -6.77 13.64 -9.70
C ASP A 72 -7.02 14.50 -10.96
N LYS A 73 -8.14 14.32 -11.67
CA LYS A 73 -8.48 15.16 -12.84
C LYS A 73 -8.84 16.61 -12.47
N ASP A 74 -9.20 16.86 -11.22
CA ASP A 74 -9.62 18.18 -10.72
C ASP A 74 -8.61 18.84 -9.78
N ASP A 75 -7.38 18.32 -9.66
CA ASP A 75 -6.27 19.00 -8.97
C ASP A 75 -5.75 20.15 -9.86
N GLY A 76 -6.58 21.19 -10.01
CA GLY A 76 -6.18 22.49 -10.51
C GLY A 76 -4.95 22.97 -9.75
N GLU A 77 -3.99 23.54 -10.49
CA GLU A 77 -2.69 24.05 -10.06
C GLU A 77 -2.55 24.24 -8.53
N HIS A 78 -2.04 23.20 -7.86
CA HIS A 78 -1.71 23.31 -6.45
C HIS A 78 -0.56 24.32 -6.30
N ASN A 79 -0.85 25.41 -5.60
CA ASN A 79 0.04 26.55 -5.43
C ASN A 79 1.31 26.06 -4.71
N ILE A 80 2.49 26.46 -5.19
CA ILE A 80 3.81 25.97 -4.74
C ILE A 80 4.10 26.33 -3.27
N ASN A 81 3.18 27.05 -2.61
CA ASN A 81 3.28 27.55 -1.24
C ASN A 81 2.62 26.66 -0.17
N ASP A 82 2.04 25.51 -0.53
CA ASP A 82 1.46 24.61 0.47
C ASP A 82 2.54 23.86 1.28
N ASP A 83 2.37 23.90 2.61
CA ASP A 83 3.29 23.42 3.63
C ASP A 83 3.72 21.95 3.38
N PRO A 84 5.03 21.64 3.29
CA PRO A 84 5.52 20.29 2.99
C PRO A 84 5.20 19.23 4.05
N LEU A 85 4.55 19.59 5.15
CA LEU A 85 4.23 18.69 6.26
C LEU A 85 2.91 17.92 6.11
N GLU A 86 2.04 18.30 5.17
CA GLU A 86 0.77 17.60 4.93
C GLU A 86 0.70 16.92 3.56
N VAL A 87 1.81 16.32 3.14
CA VAL A 87 1.86 15.46 1.94
C VAL A 87 1.04 14.20 2.23
N SER A 88 -0.24 14.24 1.86
CA SER A 88 -1.11 13.07 1.82
C SER A 88 -0.32 11.89 1.26
N PRO A 89 -0.34 10.69 1.87
CA PRO A 89 0.37 9.52 1.38
C PRO A 89 0.11 9.24 -0.12
N ARG A 90 -1.02 9.74 -0.64
CA ARG A 90 -1.43 9.74 -2.04
C ARG A 90 -0.52 10.56 -2.96
N SER A 91 -0.04 11.72 -2.53
CA SER A 91 0.83 12.61 -3.33
C SER A 91 2.16 11.96 -3.70
N ARG A 92 2.63 10.96 -2.93
CA ARG A 92 3.85 10.19 -3.24
C ARG A 92 3.77 9.41 -4.55
N TYR A 93 2.57 9.03 -4.99
CA TYR A 93 2.38 8.22 -6.20
C TYR A 93 1.89 9.04 -7.40
N ARG A 94 1.86 10.38 -7.31
CA ARG A 94 1.38 11.27 -8.38
C ARG A 94 2.10 11.04 -9.71
N ASN A 95 3.42 10.86 -9.68
CA ASN A 95 4.23 10.62 -10.88
C ASN A 95 3.96 9.25 -11.51
N ILE A 96 3.75 8.24 -10.67
CA ILE A 96 3.41 6.89 -11.11
C ILE A 96 2.03 6.89 -11.78
N ARG A 97 1.06 7.58 -11.17
CA ARG A 97 -0.29 7.77 -11.73
C ARG A 97 -0.24 8.48 -13.08
N ARG A 98 0.50 9.59 -13.21
CA ARG A 98 0.67 10.32 -14.47
C ARG A 98 1.23 9.45 -15.60
N PHE A 99 2.17 8.55 -15.30
CA PHE A 99 2.73 7.63 -16.28
C PHE A 99 1.72 6.59 -16.80
N LEU A 100 0.73 6.19 -15.99
CA LEU A 100 -0.28 5.20 -16.38
C LEU A 100 -1.36 5.78 -17.32
N PHE A 101 -1.53 7.10 -17.39
CA PHE A 101 -2.58 7.78 -18.18
C PHE A 101 -2.06 8.49 -19.45
N GLN A 102 -0.76 8.43 -19.74
CA GLN A 102 -0.13 8.88 -21.00
C GLN A 102 0.20 7.69 -21.91
#